data_AF-A0A7W6CR63-F1
#
_entry.id   AF-A0A7W6CR63-F1
#
_cell.length_a   1.000
_cell.length_b   1.000
_cell.length_c   1.000
_cell.angle_alpha   90.00
_cell.angle_beta   90.00
_cell.angle_gamma   90.00
#
_symmetry.space_group_name_H-M   'P 1'
#
loop_
_entity.id
_entity.type
_entity.pdbx_description
1 polymer ?
#
loop_
_entity_poly.entity_id
_entity_poly.type
_entity_poly.pdbx_seq_one_letter_code
_entity_poly.pdbx_strand_id
1 'polypeptide(L)'
;MDHIELFRRLGVALAIGLLVGVERGWTERDVRVGGRTAGLRTFGLTGFLGGIVGTLQPLTGPFLPATIAVLLGAVYIAGKWQEAIEDKDYGITSIIAALCVFALGMLAALGDLITAGAGAVAVTVVLAARTSLHGFLQGLTWVELRSALMLLAMTVIALPLLPDKALDPWGALNPYSLWLLTITIAALSFAGYVAIRLMGSSRGILLAGAAGGLVSSTALTLSFARYSMEAPQGARHLAAGAAIAGALSFARVLVIASALSLAMFAPLSSALIPAIIGFLATSLFLAWRSGSSTQAPKIELTNPFELRTVISFALLLGLISLVSKIATEYVGASALYVVAAISGLVDVDAITLSTVRLVGTAISATTAADVTLIAVLVNMVTKVALAFTAGRRDYAVTLGLASAVAILLGAVGYLSTRGLWAA
;
A
#
# COMPACT_ATOMS: atom_id res chain seq x y z
N MET A 1 28.31 17.39 38.36
CA MET A 1 28.32 17.82 36.95
C MET A 1 29.16 19.08 36.86
N ASP A 2 30.00 19.20 35.83
CA ASP A 2 30.66 20.47 35.54
C ASP A 2 29.60 21.55 35.20
N HIS A 3 29.84 22.81 35.57
CA HIS A 3 28.91 23.92 35.35
C HIS A 3 28.59 24.10 33.86
N ILE A 4 29.56 23.86 33.00
CA ILE A 4 29.41 23.93 31.53
C ILE A 4 28.45 22.83 31.04
N GLU A 5 28.55 21.62 31.59
CA GLU A 5 27.69 20.50 31.21
C GLU A 5 26.24 20.74 31.67
N LEU A 6 26.06 21.25 32.88
CA LEU A 6 24.74 21.58 33.42
C LEU A 6 24.06 22.68 32.58
N PHE A 7 24.80 23.73 32.23
CA PHE A 7 24.30 24.82 31.39
C PHE A 7 23.90 24.30 30.00
N ARG A 8 24.72 23.43 29.40
CA ARG A 8 24.41 22.79 28.12
C ARG A 8 23.12 21.98 28.18
N ARG A 9 22.92 21.13 29.20
CA ARG A 9 21.73 20.30 29.36
C ARG A 9 20.46 21.12 29.56
N LEU A 10 20.51 22.13 30.42
CA LEU A 10 19.40 23.04 30.64
C LEU A 10 19.10 23.90 29.41
N GLY A 11 20.14 24.32 28.68
CA GLY A 11 20.01 25.01 27.40
C GLY A 11 19.29 24.16 26.35
N VAL A 12 19.62 22.87 26.24
CA VAL A 12 18.91 21.93 25.37
C VAL A 12 17.46 21.73 25.83
N ALA A 13 17.21 21.59 27.13
CA ALA A 13 15.84 21.46 27.66
C ALA A 13 14.97 22.69 27.33
N LEU A 14 15.54 23.90 27.42
CA LEU A 14 14.88 25.14 26.98
C LEU A 14 14.64 25.14 25.45
N ALA A 15 15.65 24.76 24.66
CA ALA A 15 15.56 24.70 23.21
C ALA A 15 14.48 23.71 22.72
N ILE A 16 14.35 22.55 23.38
CA ILE A 16 13.29 21.57 23.15
C ILE A 16 11.91 22.23 23.34
N GLY A 17 11.73 22.95 24.44
CA GLY A 17 10.49 23.66 24.73
C GLY A 17 10.19 24.77 23.73
N LEU A 18 11.21 25.54 23.33
CA LEU A 18 11.06 26.59 22.32
C LEU A 18 10.70 26.02 20.94
N LEU A 19 11.31 24.91 20.52
CA LEU A 19 11.02 24.24 19.25
C LEU A 19 9.54 23.86 19.14
N VAL A 20 9.02 23.16 20.14
CA VAL A 20 7.59 22.79 20.19
C VAL A 20 6.72 24.05 20.31
N GLY A 21 7.15 25.04 21.09
CA GLY A 21 6.46 26.31 21.26
C GLY A 21 6.34 27.16 19.99
N VAL A 22 7.30 27.07 19.05
CA VAL A 22 7.22 27.73 17.73
C VAL A 22 6.10 27.12 16.92
N GLU A 23 6.00 25.80 16.86
CA GLU A 23 4.97 25.11 16.08
C GLU A 23 3.57 25.38 16.65
N ARG A 24 3.41 25.34 17.98
CA ARG A 24 2.15 25.70 18.64
C ARG A 24 1.78 27.17 18.39
N GLY A 25 2.74 28.08 18.55
CA GLY A 25 2.54 29.51 18.30
C GLY A 25 2.25 29.85 16.84
N TRP A 26 2.77 29.07 15.89
CA TRP A 26 2.46 29.18 14.46
C TRP A 26 1.03 28.73 14.15
N THR A 27 0.60 27.60 14.73
CA THR A 27 -0.75 27.06 14.52
C THR A 27 -1.84 27.96 15.09
N GLU A 28 -1.59 28.61 16.23
CA GLU A 28 -2.55 29.46 16.94
C GLU A 28 -2.35 30.96 16.67
N ARG A 29 -1.65 31.31 15.58
CA ARG A 29 -1.25 32.71 15.29
C ARG A 29 -2.42 33.67 15.06
N ASP A 30 -3.56 33.15 14.61
CA ASP A 30 -4.76 33.91 14.29
C ASP A 30 -5.71 34.03 15.51
N VAL A 31 -5.40 33.36 16.62
CA VAL A 31 -6.13 33.47 17.90
C VAL A 31 -5.75 34.79 18.59
N ARG A 32 -6.73 35.49 19.18
CA ARG A 32 -6.55 36.79 19.86
C ARG A 32 -5.44 36.73 20.92
N VAL A 33 -4.72 37.85 21.06
CA VAL A 33 -3.70 38.03 22.11
C VAL A 33 -4.39 37.91 23.48
N GLY A 34 -3.99 36.90 24.27
CA GLY A 34 -4.60 36.58 25.57
C GLY A 34 -5.55 35.38 25.58
N GLY A 35 -6.02 34.90 24.41
CA GLY A 35 -6.83 33.67 24.29
C GLY A 35 -6.01 32.38 24.13
N ARG A 36 -4.67 32.48 24.10
CA ARG A 36 -3.77 31.34 23.88
C ARG A 36 -3.34 30.76 25.22
N THR A 37 -3.70 29.51 25.51
CA THR A 37 -3.32 28.83 26.75
C THR A 37 -1.82 28.55 26.86
N ALA A 38 -1.14 28.27 25.74
CA ALA A 38 0.29 27.94 25.77
C ALA A 38 1.03 28.30 24.47
N GLY A 39 1.84 29.36 24.52
CA GLY A 39 2.67 29.78 23.38
C GLY A 39 4.16 29.42 23.53
N LEU A 40 5.00 30.05 22.71
CA LEU A 40 6.46 29.90 22.68
C LEU A 40 7.10 29.94 24.08
N ARG A 41 6.70 30.92 24.90
CA ARG A 41 7.25 31.11 26.25
C ARG A 41 6.81 30.00 27.20
N THR A 42 5.54 29.60 27.15
CA THR A 42 5.00 28.56 28.04
C THR A 42 5.70 27.23 27.79
N PHE A 43 5.82 26.79 26.53
CA PHE A 43 6.52 25.54 26.20
C PHE A 43 8.03 25.61 26.48
N GLY A 44 8.68 26.75 26.19
CA GLY A 44 10.08 26.98 26.58
C GLY A 44 10.31 26.80 28.08
N LEU A 45 9.47 27.43 28.90
CA LEU A 45 9.54 27.29 30.36
C LEU A 45 9.17 25.89 30.84
N THR A 46 8.23 25.20 30.20
CA THR A 46 7.89 23.81 30.52
C THR A 46 9.06 22.86 30.26
N GLY A 47 9.78 23.03 29.14
CA GLY A 47 10.98 22.24 28.84
C GLY A 47 12.11 22.54 29.82
N PHE A 48 12.35 23.81 30.12
CA PHE A 48 13.33 24.23 31.11
C PHE A 48 13.02 23.72 32.53
N LEU A 49 11.74 23.76 32.94
CA LEU A 49 11.27 23.19 34.20
C LEU A 49 11.53 21.68 34.24
N GLY A 50 11.25 20.95 33.16
CA GLY A 50 11.61 19.54 33.01
C GLY A 50 13.10 19.30 33.23
N GLY A 51 13.95 20.15 32.65
CA GLY A 51 15.40 20.12 32.86
C GLY A 51 15.80 20.32 34.32
N ILE A 52 15.28 21.36 34.98
CA ILE A 52 15.54 21.61 36.41
C ILE A 52 15.14 20.41 37.26
N VAL A 53 13.93 19.90 37.05
CA VAL A 53 13.41 18.77 37.83
C VAL A 53 14.21 17.50 37.56
N GLY A 54 14.66 17.28 36.32
CA GLY A 54 15.60 16.22 35.97
C GLY A 54 16.92 16.35 36.72
N THR A 55 17.49 17.55 36.85
CA THR A 55 18.75 17.76 37.59
C THR A 55 18.59 17.54 39.10
N LEU A 56 17.40 17.80 39.66
CA LEU A 56 17.10 17.62 41.09
C LEU A 56 16.64 16.19 41.44
N GLN A 57 16.26 15.39 40.44
CA GLN A 57 15.73 14.03 40.63
C GLN A 57 16.68 13.11 41.42
N PRO A 58 18.02 13.11 41.21
CA PRO A 58 18.92 12.26 41.98
C PRO A 58 18.94 12.58 43.48
N LEU A 59 18.59 13.81 43.88
CA LEU A 59 18.57 14.28 45.26
C LEU A 59 17.20 14.11 45.94
N THR A 60 16.14 14.19 45.16
CA THR A 60 14.74 14.26 45.66
C THR A 60 13.94 12.98 45.39
N GLY A 61 14.51 12.06 44.61
CA GLY A 61 13.85 10.83 44.22
C GLY A 61 12.76 11.02 43.15
N PRO A 62 11.99 9.98 42.84
CA PRO A 62 11.00 9.99 41.75
C PRO A 62 9.72 10.80 42.07
N PHE A 63 9.46 11.11 43.34
CA PHE A 63 8.23 11.77 43.76
C PHE A 63 8.12 13.23 43.30
N LEU A 64 9.22 13.98 43.30
CA LEU A 64 9.22 15.37 42.86
C LEU A 64 8.84 15.50 41.36
N PRO A 65 9.48 14.75 40.44
CA PRO A 65 9.08 14.70 39.03
C PRO A 65 7.61 14.35 38.81
N ALA A 66 7.12 13.31 39.48
CA ALA A 66 5.73 12.87 39.35
C ALA A 66 4.75 13.95 39.82
N THR A 67 5.04 14.59 40.96
CA THR A 67 4.21 15.66 41.51
C THR A 67 4.15 16.86 40.57
N ILE A 68 5.30 17.29 40.03
CA ILE A 68 5.35 18.42 39.11
C ILE A 68 4.66 18.09 37.79
N ALA A 69 4.81 16.87 37.26
CA ALA A 69 4.11 16.44 36.05
C ALA A 69 2.57 16.47 36.24
N VAL A 70 2.07 16.00 37.40
CA VAL A 70 0.65 16.04 37.73
C VAL A 70 0.14 17.47 37.87
N LEU A 71 0.87 18.33 38.60
CA LEU A 71 0.52 19.75 38.75
C LEU A 71 0.52 20.47 37.41
N LEU A 72 1.52 20.22 36.57
CA LEU A 72 1.60 20.78 35.22
C LEU A 72 0.43 20.31 34.36
N GLY A 73 0.11 19.02 34.39
CA GLY A 73 -1.09 18.48 33.74
C GLY A 73 -2.37 19.18 34.20
N ALA A 74 -2.55 19.37 35.52
CA ALA A 74 -3.70 20.06 36.09
C ALA A 74 -3.79 21.53 35.64
N VAL A 75 -2.68 22.26 35.61
CA VAL A 75 -2.63 23.65 35.12
C VAL A 75 -3.01 23.74 33.65
N TYR A 76 -2.48 22.84 32.81
CA TYR A 76 -2.81 22.81 31.38
C TYR A 76 -4.26 22.38 31.12
N ILE A 77 -4.80 21.43 31.91
CA ILE A 77 -6.23 21.06 31.87
C ILE A 77 -7.10 22.26 32.25
N ALA A 78 -6.78 22.95 33.35
CA ALA A 78 -7.53 24.12 33.80
C ALA A 78 -7.51 25.25 32.78
N GLY A 79 -6.35 25.52 32.16
CA GLY A 79 -6.23 26.48 31.06
C GLY A 79 -7.07 26.06 29.86
N LYS A 80 -6.97 24.80 29.41
CA LYS A 80 -7.75 24.29 28.27
C LYS A 80 -9.25 24.26 28.54
N TRP A 81 -9.69 24.08 29.78
CA TRP A 81 -11.10 24.17 30.13
C TRP A 81 -11.67 25.55 29.79
N GLN A 82 -10.94 26.62 30.13
CA GLN A 82 -11.37 28.00 29.84
C GLN A 82 -11.47 28.24 28.32
N GLU A 83 -10.50 27.76 27.55
CA GLU A 83 -10.46 27.89 26.09
C GLU A 83 -11.52 27.05 25.38
N ALA A 84 -11.82 25.83 25.88
CA ALA A 84 -12.85 24.96 25.31
C ALA A 84 -14.25 25.58 25.36
N ILE A 85 -14.52 26.39 26.38
CA ILE A 85 -15.79 27.12 26.55
C ILE A 85 -15.88 28.29 25.56
N GLU A 86 -14.77 29.00 25.32
CA GLU A 86 -14.74 30.19 24.46
C GLU A 86 -14.66 29.85 22.96
N ASP A 87 -13.79 28.91 22.58
CA ASP A 87 -13.42 28.64 21.18
C ASP A 87 -14.00 27.32 20.63
N LYS A 88 -14.71 26.53 21.44
CA LYS A 88 -15.22 25.19 21.11
C LYS A 88 -14.14 24.20 20.60
N ASP A 89 -12.87 24.44 20.91
CA ASP A 89 -11.77 23.49 20.66
C ASP A 89 -11.56 22.60 21.89
N TYR A 90 -11.91 21.32 21.77
CA TYR A 90 -11.80 20.31 22.83
C TYR A 90 -10.54 19.43 22.68
N GLY A 91 -9.55 19.87 21.89
CA GLY A 91 -8.32 19.11 21.64
C GLY A 91 -7.45 18.92 22.87
N ILE A 92 -7.27 17.67 23.31
CA ILE A 92 -6.39 17.29 24.44
C ILE A 92 -4.89 17.30 24.03
N THR A 93 -4.59 17.37 22.73
CA THR A 93 -3.23 17.25 22.17
C THR A 93 -2.24 18.26 22.77
N SER A 94 -2.66 19.48 23.10
CA SER A 94 -1.78 20.48 23.71
C SER A 94 -1.36 20.12 25.13
N ILE A 95 -2.21 19.42 25.88
CA ILE A 95 -1.91 18.91 27.23
C ILE A 95 -0.86 17.80 27.13
N ILE A 96 -1.06 16.86 26.20
CA ILE A 96 -0.11 15.77 25.94
C ILE A 96 1.24 16.35 25.48
N ALA A 97 1.23 17.33 24.57
CA ALA A 97 2.44 18.00 24.09
C ALA A 97 3.23 18.65 25.24
N ALA A 98 2.56 19.29 26.18
CA ALA A 98 3.22 19.92 27.34
C ALA A 98 3.89 18.89 28.25
N LEU A 99 3.21 17.77 28.50
CA LEU A 99 3.79 16.65 29.25
C LEU A 99 4.98 16.02 28.52
N CYS A 100 4.90 15.86 27.19
CA CYS A 100 6.02 15.40 26.38
C CYS A 100 7.21 16.35 26.47
N VAL A 101 7.00 17.67 26.37
CA VAL A 101 8.07 18.68 26.49
C VAL A 101 8.72 18.66 27.86
N PHE A 102 7.93 18.53 28.93
CA PHE A 102 8.45 18.37 30.29
C PHE A 102 9.30 17.09 30.42
N ALA A 103 8.78 15.96 29.94
CA ALA A 103 9.49 14.67 29.98
C ALA A 103 10.79 14.70 29.16
N LEU A 104 10.78 15.33 27.98
CA LEU A 104 11.97 15.48 27.14
C LEU A 104 12.99 16.45 27.76
N GLY A 105 12.54 17.52 28.43
CA GLY A 105 13.40 18.39 29.21
C GLY A 105 14.10 17.65 30.35
N MET A 106 13.37 16.78 31.05
CA MET A 106 13.93 15.87 32.05
C MET A 106 14.91 14.86 31.44
N LEU A 107 14.59 14.30 30.28
CA LEU A 107 15.46 13.38 29.56
C LEU A 107 16.76 14.07 29.12
N ALA A 108 16.73 15.34 28.75
CA ALA A 108 17.93 16.12 28.43
C ALA A 108 18.83 16.32 29.66
N ALA A 109 18.26 16.40 30.86
CA ALA A 109 19.01 16.52 32.10
C ALA A 109 19.63 15.19 32.55
N LEU A 110 18.88 14.09 32.52
CA LEU A 110 19.30 12.79 33.08
C LEU A 110 19.90 11.82 32.06
N GLY A 111 19.49 11.90 30.80
CA GLY A 111 19.80 10.93 29.75
C GLY A 111 20.72 11.47 28.66
N ASP A 112 20.53 10.90 27.47
CA ASP A 112 21.24 11.26 26.24
C ASP A 112 20.60 12.48 25.57
N LEU A 113 21.42 13.50 25.30
CA LEU A 113 21.00 14.76 24.69
C LEU A 113 20.49 14.55 23.25
N ILE A 114 21.06 13.60 22.51
CA ILE A 114 20.66 13.32 21.13
C ILE A 114 19.25 12.73 21.13
N THR A 115 18.97 11.75 22.00
CA THR A 115 17.65 11.14 22.15
C THR A 115 16.58 12.15 22.58
N ALA A 116 16.90 13.05 23.52
CA ALA A 116 15.99 14.11 23.94
C ALA A 116 15.69 15.11 22.80
N GLY A 117 16.71 15.52 22.06
CA GLY A 117 16.55 16.39 20.89
C GLY A 117 15.77 15.71 19.76
N ALA A 118 16.08 14.46 19.43
CA ALA A 118 15.37 13.69 18.41
C ALA A 118 13.89 13.48 18.78
N GLY A 119 13.60 13.18 20.04
CA GLY A 119 12.24 13.08 20.57
C GLY A 119 11.48 14.40 20.44
N ALA A 120 12.13 15.54 20.72
CA ALA A 120 11.51 16.86 20.56
C ALA A 120 11.18 17.17 19.10
N VAL A 121 12.08 16.85 18.17
CA VAL A 121 11.82 16.98 16.74
C VAL A 121 10.67 16.08 16.31
N ALA A 122 10.65 14.82 16.75
CA ALA A 122 9.57 13.89 16.43
C ALA A 122 8.20 14.37 16.92
N VAL A 123 8.11 14.84 18.18
CA VAL A 123 6.90 15.44 18.73
C VAL A 123 6.48 16.67 17.92
N THR A 124 7.42 17.56 17.60
CA THR A 124 7.13 18.77 16.81
C THR A 124 6.63 18.44 15.41
N VAL A 125 7.20 17.43 14.74
CA VAL A 125 6.78 16.99 13.41
C VAL A 125 5.36 16.42 13.44
N VAL A 126 5.03 15.58 14.43
CA VAL A 126 3.67 15.02 14.61
C VAL A 126 2.66 16.14 14.83
N LEU A 127 3.02 17.12 15.67
CA LEU A 127 2.19 18.28 15.98
C LEU A 127 1.97 19.17 14.74
N ALA A 128 3.04 19.45 13.98
CA ALA A 128 3.00 20.24 12.74
C ALA A 128 2.15 19.57 11.66
N ALA A 129 2.10 18.24 11.64
CA ALA A 129 1.34 17.48 10.66
C ALA A 129 -0.19 17.50 10.90
N ARG A 130 -0.72 18.20 11.92
CA ARG A 130 -2.15 18.23 12.27
C ARG A 130 -3.07 18.43 11.06
N THR A 131 -2.85 19.48 10.27
CA THR A 131 -3.71 19.82 9.14
C THR A 131 -3.61 18.79 8.01
N SER A 132 -2.39 18.34 7.69
CA SER A 132 -2.14 17.30 6.70
C SER A 132 -2.77 15.96 7.10
N LEU A 133 -2.65 15.55 8.37
CA LEU A 133 -3.26 14.33 8.89
C LEU A 133 -4.78 14.42 8.89
N HIS A 134 -5.35 15.57 9.26
CA HIS A 134 -6.80 15.76 9.25
C HIS A 134 -7.35 15.79 7.82
N GLY A 135 -6.68 16.47 6.90
CA GLY A 135 -7.04 16.46 5.47
C GLY A 135 -6.91 15.07 4.85
N PHE A 136 -5.87 14.32 5.22
CA PHE A 136 -5.69 12.93 4.81
C PHE A 136 -6.84 12.04 5.31
N LEU A 137 -7.23 12.18 6.59
CA LEU A 137 -8.36 11.45 7.17
C LEU A 137 -9.70 11.82 6.51
N GLN A 138 -9.91 13.10 6.19
CA GLN A 138 -11.11 13.54 5.47
C GLN A 138 -11.19 13.01 4.04
N GLY A 139 -10.04 12.78 3.39
CA GLY A 139 -9.96 12.20 2.05
C GLY A 139 -10.17 10.68 2.00
N LEU A 140 -10.09 10.00 3.16
CA LEU A 140 -10.14 8.56 3.27
C LEU A 140 -11.59 8.05 3.41
N THR A 141 -11.98 7.12 2.55
CA THR A 141 -13.26 6.43 2.63
C THR A 141 -13.21 5.29 3.66
N TRP A 142 -14.37 4.89 4.17
CA TRP A 142 -14.46 3.74 5.10
C TRP A 142 -13.91 2.44 4.48
N VAL A 143 -14.10 2.24 3.18
CA VAL A 143 -13.58 1.07 2.45
C VAL A 143 -12.06 1.08 2.44
N GLU A 144 -11.43 2.23 2.19
CA GLU A 144 -9.98 2.39 2.20
C GLU A 144 -9.39 2.20 3.60
N LEU A 145 -9.99 2.81 4.62
CA LEU A 145 -9.57 2.65 6.00
C LEU A 145 -9.65 1.18 6.45
N ARG A 146 -10.77 0.52 6.17
CA ARG A 146 -10.96 -0.91 6.48
C ARG A 146 -9.92 -1.78 5.77
N SER A 147 -9.63 -1.47 4.50
CA SER A 147 -8.61 -2.19 3.71
C SER A 147 -7.21 -2.05 4.32
N ALA A 148 -6.81 -0.83 4.68
CA ALA A 148 -5.52 -0.55 5.31
C ALA A 148 -5.40 -1.22 6.69
N LEU A 149 -6.44 -1.11 7.53
CA LEU A 149 -6.47 -1.75 8.84
C LEU A 149 -6.40 -3.28 8.73
N MET A 150 -7.08 -3.85 7.73
CA MET A 150 -7.04 -5.30 7.52
C MET A 150 -5.66 -5.75 7.02
N LEU A 151 -5.03 -5.03 6.09
CA LEU A 151 -3.66 -5.32 5.65
C LEU A 151 -2.67 -5.23 6.83
N LEU A 152 -2.83 -4.24 7.70
CA LEU A 152 -2.06 -4.12 8.95
C LEU A 152 -2.32 -5.30 9.89
N ALA A 153 -3.57 -5.70 10.10
CA ALA A 153 -3.90 -6.86 10.93
C ALA A 153 -3.31 -8.16 10.36
N MET A 154 -3.38 -8.36 9.04
CA MET A 154 -2.77 -9.51 8.37
C MET A 154 -1.25 -9.56 8.59
N THR A 155 -0.59 -8.41 8.57
CA THR A 155 0.88 -8.30 8.66
C THR A 155 1.40 -8.29 10.09
N VAL A 156 0.80 -7.49 10.97
CA VAL A 156 1.30 -7.26 12.34
C VAL A 156 0.73 -8.27 13.34
N ILE A 157 -0.49 -8.77 13.11
CA ILE A 157 -1.16 -9.70 14.03
C ILE A 157 -1.08 -11.13 13.49
N ALA A 158 -1.59 -11.38 12.27
CA ALA A 158 -1.74 -12.74 11.77
C ALA A 158 -0.41 -13.40 11.35
N LEU A 159 0.44 -12.70 10.61
CA LEU A 159 1.72 -13.25 10.11
C LEU A 159 2.62 -13.83 11.23
N PRO A 160 2.89 -13.15 12.35
CA PRO A 160 3.74 -13.71 13.41
C PRO A 160 3.09 -14.89 14.17
N LEU A 161 1.77 -15.10 14.04
CA LEU A 161 1.08 -16.25 14.64
C LEU A 161 1.16 -17.51 13.77
N LEU A 162 1.53 -17.38 12.50
CA LEU A 162 1.57 -18.50 11.56
C LEU A 162 2.87 -19.29 11.68
N PRO A 163 2.81 -20.63 11.70
CA PRO A 163 4.00 -21.45 11.81
C PRO A 163 4.81 -21.41 10.51
N ASP A 164 6.12 -21.16 10.63
CA ASP A 164 7.07 -21.21 9.51
C ASP A 164 7.61 -22.63 9.31
N LYS A 165 6.70 -23.56 8.98
CA LYS A 165 7.03 -24.94 8.61
C LYS A 165 5.99 -25.46 7.62
N ALA A 166 6.43 -26.36 6.74
CA ALA A 166 5.51 -27.04 5.86
C ALA A 166 4.53 -27.92 6.66
N LEU A 167 3.25 -27.86 6.32
CA LEU A 167 2.20 -28.71 6.90
C LEU A 167 2.02 -30.03 6.14
N ASP A 168 2.60 -30.15 4.95
CA ASP A 168 2.44 -31.27 4.06
C ASP A 168 3.77 -32.01 3.81
N PRO A 169 3.73 -33.31 3.45
CA PRO A 169 4.93 -34.10 3.17
C PRO A 169 5.79 -33.55 2.02
N TRP A 170 5.16 -32.91 1.03
CA TRP A 170 5.84 -32.40 -0.17
C TRP A 170 6.52 -31.04 0.05
N GLY A 171 6.37 -30.44 1.23
CA GLY A 171 6.93 -29.12 1.52
C GLY A 171 6.31 -28.00 0.68
N ALA A 172 5.08 -28.17 0.20
CA ALA A 172 4.40 -27.22 -0.67
C ALA A 172 3.66 -26.14 0.13
N LEU A 173 3.01 -26.52 1.23
CA LEU A 173 2.12 -25.74 2.08
C LEU A 173 2.83 -25.24 3.33
N ASN A 174 3.58 -24.15 3.22
CA ASN A 174 4.08 -23.40 4.37
C ASN A 174 3.11 -22.23 4.66
N PRO A 175 2.39 -22.23 5.81
CA PRO A 175 1.42 -21.18 6.14
C PRO A 175 2.02 -19.79 6.19
N TYR A 176 3.18 -19.63 6.82
CA TYR A 176 3.88 -18.35 6.91
C TYR A 176 4.22 -17.82 5.51
N SER A 177 4.81 -18.67 4.66
CA SER A 177 5.18 -18.29 3.29
C SER A 177 3.96 -17.96 2.42
N LEU A 178 2.91 -18.79 2.45
CA LEU A 178 1.68 -18.57 1.67
C LEU A 178 0.98 -17.29 2.11
N TRP A 179 0.96 -17.02 3.41
CA TRP A 179 0.36 -15.81 3.97
C TRP A 179 1.17 -14.56 3.64
N LEU A 180 2.49 -14.63 3.74
CA LEU A 180 3.39 -13.54 3.35
C LEU A 180 3.16 -13.16 1.88
N LEU A 181 3.11 -14.14 0.98
CA LEU A 181 2.84 -13.90 -0.44
C LEU A 181 1.45 -13.31 -0.69
N THR A 182 0.45 -13.77 0.06
CA THR A 182 -0.91 -13.20 0.03
C THR A 182 -0.91 -11.73 0.46
N ILE A 183 -0.19 -11.40 1.54
CA ILE A 183 0.00 -10.01 2.00
C ILE A 183 0.72 -9.18 0.94
N THR A 184 1.77 -9.71 0.29
CA THR A 184 2.52 -8.97 -0.74
C THR A 184 1.62 -8.56 -1.91
N ILE A 185 0.78 -9.47 -2.41
CA ILE A 185 -0.17 -9.16 -3.49
C ILE A 185 -1.19 -8.13 -3.02
N ALA A 186 -1.72 -8.30 -1.81
CA ALA A 186 -2.68 -7.38 -1.23
C ALA A 186 -2.09 -5.97 -1.09
N ALA A 187 -0.87 -5.86 -0.57
CA ALA A 187 -0.15 -4.60 -0.44
C ALA A 187 0.12 -3.94 -1.80
N LEU A 188 0.56 -4.70 -2.81
CA LEU A 188 0.82 -4.16 -4.15
C LEU A 188 -0.47 -3.67 -4.83
N SER A 189 -1.56 -4.41 -4.66
CA SER A 189 -2.88 -4.05 -5.19
C SER A 189 -3.43 -2.79 -4.50
N PHE A 190 -3.31 -2.70 -3.17
CA PHE A 190 -3.71 -1.52 -2.40
C PHE A 190 -2.84 -0.30 -2.72
N ALA A 191 -1.52 -0.47 -2.81
CA ALA A 191 -0.59 0.61 -3.14
C ALA A 191 -0.89 1.21 -4.52
N GLY A 192 -1.12 0.37 -5.53
CA GLY A 192 -1.50 0.87 -6.84
C GLY A 192 -2.88 1.55 -6.83
N TYR A 193 -3.85 1.02 -6.07
CA TYR A 193 -5.15 1.67 -5.89
C TYR A 193 -4.99 3.09 -5.33
N VAL A 194 -4.19 3.24 -4.27
CA VAL A 194 -3.87 4.54 -3.67
C VAL A 194 -3.16 5.45 -4.68
N ALA A 195 -2.20 4.93 -5.44
CA ALA A 195 -1.49 5.72 -6.46
C ALA A 195 -2.46 6.33 -7.49
N ILE A 196 -3.43 5.56 -7.97
CA ILE A 196 -4.44 6.04 -8.92
C ILE A 196 -5.38 7.05 -8.27
N ARG A 197 -5.79 6.80 -7.01
CA ARG A 197 -6.62 7.72 -6.24
C ARG A 197 -5.95 9.08 -6.09
N LEU A 198 -4.66 9.10 -5.75
CA LEU A 198 -3.86 10.33 -5.60
C LEU A 198 -3.69 11.10 -6.92
N MET A 199 -3.68 10.40 -8.07
CA MET A 199 -3.65 11.05 -9.40
C MET A 199 -4.98 11.73 -9.79
N GLY A 200 -6.02 11.60 -8.97
CA GLY A 200 -7.30 12.31 -9.08
C GLY A 200 -8.35 11.55 -9.89
N SER A 201 -9.54 11.32 -9.30
CA SER A 201 -10.68 10.63 -9.94
C SER A 201 -11.36 11.43 -11.06
N SER A 202 -10.84 12.60 -11.43
CA SER A 202 -11.42 13.50 -12.44
C SER A 202 -11.14 13.08 -13.90
N ARG A 203 -10.46 11.95 -14.15
CA ARG A 203 -10.10 11.50 -15.51
C ARG A 203 -10.71 10.13 -15.88
N GLY A 204 -12.03 10.12 -16.11
CA GLY A 204 -12.72 9.20 -17.02
C GLY A 204 -12.59 7.67 -16.80
N ILE A 205 -13.13 6.92 -17.75
CA ILE A 205 -13.23 5.44 -17.75
C ILE A 205 -11.85 4.76 -17.65
N LEU A 206 -10.78 5.44 -18.10
CA LEU A 206 -9.41 4.92 -18.08
C LEU A 206 -8.84 4.80 -16.67
N LEU A 207 -9.03 5.81 -15.81
CA LEU A 207 -8.61 5.71 -14.41
C LEU A 207 -9.48 4.74 -13.61
N ALA A 208 -10.77 4.65 -13.95
CA ALA A 208 -11.66 3.66 -13.35
C ALA A 208 -11.23 2.23 -13.73
N GLY A 209 -10.86 2.02 -14.99
CA GLY A 209 -10.29 0.76 -15.48
C GLY A 209 -8.93 0.43 -14.83
N ALA A 210 -8.09 1.44 -14.62
CA ALA A 210 -6.85 1.28 -13.89
C ALA A 210 -7.08 0.91 -12.42
N ALA A 211 -7.97 1.64 -11.72
CA ALA A 211 -8.27 1.41 -10.30
C ALA A 211 -8.91 0.04 -10.05
N GLY A 212 -9.93 -0.32 -10.83
CA GLY A 212 -10.57 -1.64 -10.69
C GLY A 212 -9.70 -2.77 -11.24
N GLY A 213 -8.85 -2.50 -12.25
CA GLY A 213 -7.88 -3.46 -12.78
C GLY A 213 -6.81 -3.87 -11.77
N LEU A 214 -6.45 -2.96 -10.86
CA LEU A 214 -5.57 -3.26 -9.73
C LEU A 214 -6.25 -4.04 -8.61
N VAL A 215 -7.56 -4.01 -8.52
CA VAL A 215 -8.29 -4.85 -7.57
C VAL A 215 -8.46 -6.24 -8.16
N SER A 216 -9.08 -6.33 -9.33
CA SER A 216 -9.22 -7.56 -10.10
C SER A 216 -9.52 -7.19 -11.55
N SER A 217 -8.53 -7.43 -12.41
CA SER A 217 -8.69 -7.22 -13.86
C SER A 217 -9.80 -8.09 -14.45
N THR A 218 -10.02 -9.30 -13.92
CA THR A 218 -11.10 -10.21 -14.37
C THR A 218 -12.48 -9.71 -13.95
N ALA A 219 -12.66 -9.28 -12.69
CA ALA A 219 -13.93 -8.73 -12.23
C ALA A 219 -14.27 -7.41 -12.93
N LEU A 220 -13.26 -6.57 -13.21
CA LEU A 220 -13.43 -5.36 -13.99
C LEU A 220 -13.89 -5.68 -15.42
N THR A 221 -13.23 -6.62 -16.11
CA THR A 221 -13.62 -7.04 -17.47
C THR A 221 -15.09 -7.47 -17.49
N LEU A 222 -15.52 -8.29 -16.53
CA LEU A 222 -16.91 -8.75 -16.46
C LEU A 222 -17.89 -7.60 -16.14
N SER A 223 -17.52 -6.70 -15.23
CA SER A 223 -18.35 -5.54 -14.87
C SER A 223 -18.52 -4.57 -16.05
N PHE A 224 -17.42 -4.30 -16.77
CA PHE A 224 -17.44 -3.50 -18.00
C PHE A 224 -18.20 -4.19 -19.14
N ALA A 225 -18.11 -5.51 -19.24
CA ALA A 225 -18.92 -6.28 -20.18
C ALA A 225 -20.42 -6.06 -19.90
N ARG A 226 -20.87 -6.28 -18.65
CA ARG A 226 -22.26 -6.06 -18.26
C ARG A 226 -22.71 -4.62 -18.47
N TYR A 227 -21.90 -3.65 -18.07
CA TYR A 227 -22.22 -2.22 -18.25
C TYR A 227 -22.28 -1.81 -19.74
N SER A 228 -21.50 -2.45 -20.61
CA SER A 228 -21.57 -2.21 -22.06
C SER A 228 -22.92 -2.59 -22.69
N MET A 229 -23.69 -3.45 -22.01
CA MET A 229 -25.06 -3.80 -22.42
C MET A 229 -26.04 -2.67 -22.08
N GLU A 230 -25.83 -1.98 -20.95
CA GLU A 230 -26.69 -0.89 -20.46
C GLU A 230 -26.40 0.45 -21.16
N ALA A 231 -25.13 0.73 -21.46
CA ALA A 231 -24.70 1.98 -22.08
C ALA A 231 -23.88 1.74 -23.38
N PRO A 232 -24.54 1.46 -24.53
CA PRO A 232 -23.88 1.03 -25.76
C PRO A 232 -22.90 2.05 -26.34
N GLN A 233 -23.15 3.35 -26.14
CA GLN A 233 -22.33 4.44 -26.67
C GLN A 233 -20.92 4.50 -26.04
N GLY A 234 -20.72 3.86 -24.88
CA GLY A 234 -19.45 3.83 -24.14
C GLY A 234 -18.61 2.56 -24.35
N ALA A 235 -19.05 1.59 -25.16
CA ALA A 235 -18.43 0.26 -25.25
C ALA A 235 -16.92 0.27 -25.56
N ARG A 236 -16.47 1.17 -26.45
CA ARG A 236 -15.04 1.30 -26.81
C ARG A 236 -14.20 1.89 -25.68
N HIS A 237 -14.75 2.82 -24.91
CA HIS A 237 -14.07 3.39 -23.74
C HIS A 237 -13.93 2.36 -22.63
N LEU A 238 -14.96 1.55 -22.41
CA LEU A 238 -14.91 0.42 -21.47
C LEU A 238 -13.84 -0.59 -21.87
N ALA A 239 -13.73 -0.88 -23.17
CA ALA A 239 -12.68 -1.76 -23.69
C ALA A 239 -11.27 -1.18 -23.48
N ALA A 240 -11.10 0.14 -23.67
CA ALA A 240 -9.84 0.83 -23.36
C ALA A 240 -9.50 0.75 -21.86
N GLY A 241 -10.46 0.98 -20.97
CA GLY A 241 -10.26 0.80 -19.52
C GLY A 241 -9.90 -0.65 -19.14
N ALA A 242 -10.52 -1.65 -19.78
CA ALA A 242 -10.16 -3.06 -19.60
C ALA A 242 -8.78 -3.41 -20.16
N ALA A 243 -8.35 -2.77 -21.25
CA ALA A 243 -7.00 -2.92 -21.78
C ALA A 243 -5.93 -2.38 -20.80
N ILE A 244 -6.18 -1.23 -20.17
CA ILE A 244 -5.31 -0.70 -19.10
C ILE A 244 -5.25 -1.68 -17.91
N ALA A 245 -6.37 -2.26 -17.52
CA ALA A 245 -6.39 -3.30 -16.48
C ALA A 245 -5.56 -4.53 -16.86
N GLY A 246 -5.58 -4.92 -18.14
CA GLY A 246 -4.70 -5.96 -18.70
C GLY A 246 -3.22 -5.58 -18.58
N ALA A 247 -2.85 -4.38 -19.01
CA ALA A 247 -1.48 -3.86 -18.87
C ALA A 247 -1.00 -3.87 -17.41
N LEU A 248 -1.83 -3.44 -16.46
CA LEU A 248 -1.50 -3.42 -15.04
C LEU A 248 -1.37 -4.83 -14.46
N SER A 249 -2.21 -5.78 -14.88
CA SER A 249 -2.08 -7.18 -14.50
C SER A 249 -0.76 -7.77 -14.98
N PHE A 250 -0.31 -7.43 -16.20
CA PHE A 250 0.96 -7.92 -16.74
C PHE A 250 2.15 -7.26 -16.04
N ALA A 251 2.06 -5.96 -15.77
CA ALA A 251 3.07 -5.25 -14.99
C ALA A 251 3.20 -5.85 -13.58
N ARG A 252 2.08 -6.21 -12.94
CA ARG A 252 2.07 -6.88 -11.64
C ARG A 252 2.79 -8.22 -11.70
N VAL A 253 2.47 -9.07 -12.66
CA VAL A 253 3.14 -10.37 -12.84
C VAL A 253 4.65 -10.19 -12.97
N LEU A 254 5.08 -9.22 -13.80
CA LEU A 254 6.50 -8.90 -13.98
C LEU A 254 7.15 -8.44 -12.67
N VAL A 255 6.51 -7.52 -11.94
CA VAL A 255 7.02 -6.98 -10.67
C VAL A 255 7.12 -8.06 -9.60
N ILE A 256 6.06 -8.86 -9.39
CA ILE A 256 6.03 -9.90 -8.36
C ILE A 256 7.08 -10.97 -8.65
N ALA A 257 7.12 -11.49 -9.88
CA ALA A 257 8.07 -12.53 -10.24
C ALA A 257 9.52 -12.05 -10.10
N SER A 258 9.80 -10.81 -10.50
CA SER A 258 11.16 -10.24 -10.45
C SER A 258 11.59 -9.85 -9.04
N ALA A 259 10.66 -9.40 -8.20
CA ALA A 259 10.95 -9.07 -6.80
C ALA A 259 11.31 -10.32 -5.98
N LEU A 260 10.70 -11.46 -6.32
CA LEU A 260 10.97 -12.74 -5.67
C LEU A 260 12.16 -13.50 -6.29
N SER A 261 12.38 -13.34 -7.60
CA SER A 261 13.53 -13.93 -8.31
C SER A 261 13.97 -13.03 -9.46
N LEU A 262 15.06 -12.29 -9.26
CA LEU A 262 15.60 -11.36 -10.26
C LEU A 262 15.97 -12.08 -11.58
N ALA A 263 16.29 -13.37 -11.51
CA ALA A 263 16.59 -14.19 -12.68
C ALA A 263 15.39 -14.35 -13.64
N MET A 264 14.15 -14.16 -13.17
CA MET A 264 12.95 -14.21 -14.01
C MET A 264 12.68 -12.90 -14.76
N PHE A 265 13.32 -11.79 -14.38
CA PHE A 265 13.07 -10.48 -15.00
C PHE A 265 13.38 -10.49 -16.49
N ALA A 266 14.56 -10.96 -16.90
CA ALA A 266 14.97 -10.99 -18.30
C ALA A 266 14.02 -11.84 -19.18
N PRO A 267 13.72 -13.12 -18.87
CA PRO A 267 12.84 -13.93 -19.71
C PRO A 267 11.37 -13.49 -19.67
N LEU A 268 10.87 -12.89 -18.59
CA LEU A 268 9.49 -12.37 -18.56
C LEU A 268 9.35 -11.02 -19.27
N SER A 269 10.33 -10.13 -19.12
CA SER A 269 10.27 -8.78 -19.67
C SER A 269 10.22 -8.78 -21.20
N SER A 270 10.87 -9.77 -21.84
CA SER A 270 10.88 -9.90 -23.29
C SER A 270 9.47 -10.07 -23.88
N ALA A 271 8.58 -10.76 -23.20
CA ALA A 271 7.20 -10.95 -23.63
C ALA A 271 6.24 -9.91 -23.03
N LEU A 272 6.37 -9.62 -21.73
CA LEU A 272 5.40 -8.80 -21.00
C LEU A 272 5.53 -7.31 -21.33
N ILE A 273 6.73 -6.75 -21.50
CA ILE A 273 6.89 -5.32 -21.78
C ILE A 273 6.25 -4.94 -23.13
N PRO A 274 6.52 -5.65 -24.25
CA PRO A 274 5.86 -5.37 -25.52
C PRO A 274 4.34 -5.53 -25.44
N ALA A 275 3.85 -6.53 -24.71
CA ALA A 275 2.41 -6.75 -24.52
C ALA A 275 1.74 -5.60 -23.71
N ILE A 276 2.41 -5.12 -22.65
CA ILE A 276 1.98 -3.95 -21.87
C ILE A 276 1.89 -2.72 -22.77
N ILE A 277 2.92 -2.47 -23.59
CA ILE A 277 2.93 -1.36 -24.55
C ILE A 277 1.78 -1.51 -25.55
N GLY A 278 1.51 -2.73 -26.03
CA GLY A 278 0.37 -3.02 -26.91
C GLY A 278 -0.97 -2.64 -26.31
N PHE A 279 -1.21 -3.03 -25.06
CA PHE A 279 -2.43 -2.66 -24.33
C PHE A 279 -2.55 -1.15 -24.10
N LEU A 280 -1.45 -0.49 -23.72
CA LEU A 280 -1.45 0.95 -23.49
C LEU A 280 -1.66 1.73 -24.79
N ALA A 281 -0.97 1.36 -25.87
CA ALA A 281 -1.10 2.00 -27.18
C ALA A 281 -2.50 1.83 -27.75
N THR A 282 -3.08 0.62 -27.67
CA THR A 282 -4.47 0.37 -28.12
C THR A 282 -5.47 1.15 -27.26
N SER A 283 -5.30 1.17 -25.94
CA SER A 283 -6.14 1.97 -25.05
C SER A 283 -6.08 3.47 -25.37
N LEU A 284 -4.88 4.03 -25.55
CA LEU A 284 -4.70 5.45 -25.89
C LEU A 284 -5.30 5.78 -27.25
N PHE A 285 -5.12 4.91 -28.24
CA PHE A 285 -5.69 5.07 -29.57
C PHE A 285 -7.23 5.07 -29.54
N LEU A 286 -7.83 4.15 -28.77
CA LEU A 286 -9.28 4.07 -28.59
C LEU A 286 -9.84 5.30 -27.85
N ALA A 287 -9.12 5.79 -26.85
CA ALA A 287 -9.47 7.00 -26.11
C ALA A 287 -9.38 8.26 -27.00
N TRP A 288 -8.40 8.34 -27.89
CA TRP A 288 -8.23 9.49 -28.78
C TRP A 288 -9.27 9.54 -29.92
N ARG A 289 -9.71 8.38 -30.43
CA ARG A 289 -10.71 8.28 -31.51
C ARG A 289 -12.16 8.47 -31.05
N SER A 290 -12.44 8.36 -29.77
CA SER A 290 -13.81 8.40 -29.26
C SER A 290 -14.08 9.81 -28.70
N GLY A 291 -14.90 10.59 -29.40
CA GLY A 291 -15.25 11.95 -29.00
C GLY A 291 -16.11 12.00 -27.73
N SER A 292 -15.79 12.96 -26.85
CA SER A 292 -16.40 13.34 -25.56
C SER A 292 -16.61 12.23 -24.53
N SER A 293 -16.20 12.54 -23.30
CA SER A 293 -16.25 11.70 -22.10
C SER A 293 -17.66 11.15 -21.84
N THR A 294 -17.87 9.87 -22.12
CA THR A 294 -18.96 9.15 -21.46
C THR A 294 -18.63 9.07 -19.98
N GLN A 295 -19.60 9.43 -19.12
CA GLN A 295 -19.41 9.32 -17.67
C GLN A 295 -18.98 7.90 -17.35
N ALA A 296 -17.85 7.77 -16.65
CA ALA A 296 -17.41 6.47 -16.20
C ALA A 296 -18.53 5.87 -15.33
N PRO A 297 -18.87 4.58 -15.51
CA PRO A 297 -19.71 3.92 -14.53
C PRO A 297 -19.12 4.21 -13.16
N LYS A 298 -19.96 4.58 -12.19
CA LYS A 298 -19.56 4.52 -10.79
C LYS A 298 -19.29 3.06 -10.51
N ILE A 299 -18.04 2.65 -10.67
CA ILE A 299 -17.59 1.33 -10.25
C ILE A 299 -17.74 1.37 -8.74
N GLU A 300 -18.75 0.68 -8.22
CA GLU A 300 -18.77 0.29 -6.82
C GLU A 300 -17.58 -0.64 -6.63
N LEU A 301 -16.45 -0.03 -6.27
CA LEU A 301 -15.25 -0.74 -5.86
C LEU A 301 -15.62 -1.46 -4.56
N THR A 302 -16.15 -2.67 -4.73
CA THR A 302 -16.36 -3.59 -3.62
C THR A 302 -14.99 -3.83 -2.99
N ASN A 303 -14.92 -3.78 -1.67
CA ASN A 303 -13.66 -3.89 -0.95
C ASN A 303 -12.92 -5.20 -1.36
N PRO A 304 -11.76 -5.13 -2.02
CA PRO A 304 -10.99 -6.32 -2.39
C PRO A 304 -10.48 -7.10 -1.18
N PHE A 305 -10.33 -6.42 -0.05
CA PHE A 305 -9.77 -6.93 1.19
C PHE A 305 -10.89 -7.23 2.17
N GLU A 306 -11.84 -8.07 1.75
CA GLU A 306 -12.66 -8.78 2.71
C GLU A 306 -11.91 -10.01 3.19
N LEU A 307 -12.05 -10.33 4.49
CA LEU A 307 -11.43 -11.50 5.11
C LEU A 307 -11.71 -12.79 4.30
N ARG A 308 -12.91 -12.90 3.74
CA ARG A 308 -13.30 -13.99 2.85
C ARG A 308 -12.45 -14.05 1.59
N THR A 309 -12.26 -12.93 0.89
CA THR A 309 -11.48 -12.87 -0.36
C THR A 309 -10.02 -13.23 -0.11
N VAL A 310 -9.44 -12.69 0.97
CA VAL A 310 -8.06 -12.98 1.36
C VAL A 310 -7.87 -14.46 1.70
N ILE A 311 -8.75 -15.04 2.52
CA ILE A 311 -8.68 -16.47 2.85
C ILE A 311 -8.88 -17.32 1.59
N SER A 312 -9.82 -16.97 0.73
CA SER A 312 -10.05 -17.71 -0.53
C SER A 312 -8.83 -17.66 -1.44
N PHE A 313 -8.16 -16.51 -1.52
CA PHE A 313 -6.91 -16.36 -2.27
C PHE A 313 -5.78 -17.20 -1.67
N ALA A 314 -5.59 -17.17 -0.35
CA ALA A 314 -4.59 -17.98 0.33
C ALA A 314 -4.82 -19.48 0.13
N LEU A 315 -6.09 -19.92 0.17
CA LEU A 315 -6.48 -21.31 -0.12
C LEU A 315 -6.22 -21.68 -1.57
N LEU A 316 -6.57 -20.82 -2.53
CA LEU A 316 -6.30 -21.05 -3.96
C LEU A 316 -4.80 -21.17 -4.23
N LEU A 317 -4.00 -20.25 -3.65
CA LEU A 317 -2.54 -20.28 -3.75
C LEU A 317 -1.97 -21.56 -3.14
N GLY A 318 -2.47 -21.98 -1.97
CA GLY A 318 -2.08 -23.23 -1.33
C GLY A 318 -2.40 -24.44 -2.20
N LEU A 319 -3.62 -24.51 -2.74
CA LEU A 319 -4.05 -25.59 -3.63
C LEU A 319 -3.17 -25.67 -4.89
N ILE A 320 -2.94 -24.54 -5.56
CA ILE A 320 -2.09 -24.48 -6.76
C ILE A 320 -0.65 -24.85 -6.42
N SER A 321 -0.13 -24.41 -5.27
CA SER A 321 1.21 -24.77 -4.81
C SER A 321 1.35 -26.27 -4.57
N LEU A 322 0.36 -26.88 -3.92
CA LEU A 322 0.32 -28.32 -3.68
C LEU A 322 0.25 -29.10 -4.99
N VAL A 323 -0.69 -28.75 -5.88
CA VAL A 323 -0.84 -29.38 -7.19
C VAL A 323 0.43 -29.23 -8.03
N SER A 324 1.02 -28.03 -8.05
CA SER A 324 2.26 -27.77 -8.79
C SER A 324 3.40 -28.67 -8.31
N LYS A 325 3.54 -28.83 -6.98
CA LYS A 325 4.62 -29.62 -6.41
C LYS A 325 4.44 -31.12 -6.64
N ILE A 326 3.23 -31.63 -6.41
CA ILE A 326 2.86 -33.03 -6.72
C ILE A 326 3.07 -33.32 -8.21
N ALA A 327 2.58 -32.45 -9.09
CA ALA A 327 2.73 -32.63 -10.53
C ALA A 327 4.21 -32.64 -10.95
N THR A 328 5.03 -31.77 -10.36
CA THR A 328 6.47 -31.73 -10.64
C THR A 328 7.19 -32.98 -10.16
N GLU A 329 6.81 -33.54 -9.02
CA GLU A 329 7.44 -34.74 -8.45
C GLU A 329 7.11 -36.02 -9.23
N TYR A 330 5.83 -36.21 -9.63
CA TYR A 330 5.39 -37.44 -10.31
C TYR A 330 5.54 -37.41 -11.83
N VAL A 331 5.38 -36.25 -12.47
CA VAL A 331 5.36 -36.11 -13.93
C VAL A 331 6.58 -35.33 -14.45
N GLY A 332 7.20 -34.51 -13.60
CA GLY A 332 8.31 -33.63 -13.97
C GLY A 332 7.86 -32.21 -14.32
N ALA A 333 8.83 -31.36 -14.68
CA ALA A 333 8.63 -29.94 -14.94
C ALA A 333 7.62 -29.64 -16.07
N SER A 334 7.39 -30.58 -16.99
CA SER A 334 6.43 -30.42 -18.10
C SER A 334 4.97 -30.34 -17.62
N ALA A 335 4.64 -30.93 -16.48
CA ALA A 335 3.28 -30.85 -15.94
C ALA A 335 2.90 -29.45 -15.47
N LEU A 336 3.89 -28.61 -15.13
CA LEU A 336 3.66 -27.23 -14.74
C LEU A 336 3.00 -26.40 -15.84
N TYR A 337 3.22 -26.72 -17.12
CA TYR A 337 2.56 -26.04 -18.23
C TYR A 337 1.04 -26.28 -18.23
N VAL A 338 0.61 -27.50 -17.91
CA VAL A 338 -0.82 -27.85 -17.81
C VAL A 338 -1.43 -27.21 -16.56
N VAL A 339 -0.74 -27.29 -15.42
CA VAL A 339 -1.19 -26.66 -14.17
C VAL A 339 -1.32 -25.14 -14.36
N ALA A 340 -0.41 -24.51 -15.09
CA ALA A 340 -0.46 -23.10 -15.41
C ALA A 340 -1.60 -22.73 -16.36
N ALA A 341 -1.86 -23.55 -17.37
CA ALA A 341 -3.00 -23.33 -18.25
C ALA A 341 -4.32 -23.37 -17.47
N ILE A 342 -4.51 -24.37 -16.60
CA ILE A 342 -5.73 -24.49 -15.78
C ILE A 342 -5.82 -23.34 -14.77
N SER A 343 -4.74 -23.04 -14.06
CA SER A 343 -4.72 -21.99 -13.04
C SER A 343 -4.96 -20.61 -13.65
N GLY A 344 -4.39 -20.37 -14.84
CA GLY A 344 -4.56 -19.13 -15.59
C GLY A 344 -6.00 -18.82 -15.98
N LEU A 345 -6.91 -19.80 -16.03
CA LEU A 345 -8.34 -19.55 -16.24
C LEU A 345 -8.96 -18.75 -15.08
N VAL A 346 -8.42 -18.91 -13.87
CA VAL A 346 -8.96 -18.28 -12.65
C VAL A 346 -8.17 -17.01 -12.33
N ASP A 347 -6.86 -17.17 -12.10
CA ASP A 347 -5.98 -16.08 -11.71
C ASP A 347 -4.51 -16.41 -12.02
N VAL A 348 -3.79 -15.42 -12.55
CA VAL A 348 -2.38 -15.56 -12.93
C VAL A 348 -1.42 -15.33 -11.76
N ASP A 349 -1.83 -14.58 -10.74
CA ASP A 349 -0.97 -14.20 -9.62
C ASP A 349 -0.62 -15.44 -8.78
N ALA A 350 -1.58 -16.34 -8.56
CA ALA A 350 -1.38 -17.55 -7.75
C ALA A 350 -0.36 -18.54 -8.37
N ILE A 351 -0.46 -18.78 -9.69
CA ILE A 351 0.50 -19.64 -10.38
C ILE A 351 1.88 -18.98 -10.54
N THR A 352 1.94 -17.66 -10.76
CA THR A 352 3.21 -16.92 -10.81
C THR A 352 3.97 -17.12 -9.50
N LEU A 353 3.30 -16.91 -8.36
CA LEU A 353 3.88 -17.11 -7.04
C LEU A 353 4.34 -18.54 -6.76
N SER A 354 3.47 -19.53 -7.06
CA SER A 354 3.79 -20.95 -6.89
C SER A 354 5.04 -21.34 -7.68
N THR A 355 5.11 -20.91 -8.94
CA THR A 355 6.18 -21.27 -9.87
C THR A 355 7.51 -20.61 -9.50
N VAL A 356 7.49 -19.34 -9.05
CA VAL A 356 8.70 -18.64 -8.61
C VAL A 356 9.40 -19.38 -7.47
N ARG A 357 8.65 -19.99 -6.53
CA ARG A 357 9.23 -20.77 -5.42
C ARG A 357 9.97 -22.03 -5.87
N LEU A 358 9.68 -22.53 -7.06
CA LEU A 358 10.35 -23.70 -7.64
C LEU A 358 11.65 -23.32 -8.36
N VAL A 359 11.89 -22.03 -8.59
CA VAL A 359 13.10 -21.54 -9.25
C VAL A 359 14.33 -21.82 -8.39
N GLY A 360 15.35 -22.43 -9.00
CA GLY A 360 16.60 -22.76 -8.32
C GLY A 360 16.55 -24.03 -7.44
N THR A 361 15.37 -24.62 -7.26
CA THR A 361 15.21 -25.91 -6.55
C THR A 361 14.79 -27.02 -7.50
N ALA A 362 13.72 -26.81 -8.28
CA ALA A 362 13.16 -27.82 -9.17
C ALA A 362 13.18 -27.42 -10.65
N ILE A 363 13.14 -26.11 -10.95
CA ILE A 363 13.09 -25.60 -12.33
C ILE A 363 14.02 -24.40 -12.53
N SER A 364 14.41 -24.16 -13.79
CA SER A 364 15.15 -22.97 -14.19
C SER A 364 14.24 -21.73 -14.21
N ALA A 365 14.85 -20.54 -14.13
CA ALA A 365 14.11 -19.28 -14.24
C ALA A 365 13.42 -19.12 -15.62
N THR A 366 13.99 -19.70 -16.68
CA THR A 366 13.40 -19.69 -18.03
C THR A 366 12.16 -20.56 -18.10
N THR A 367 12.20 -21.78 -17.55
CA THR A 367 11.02 -22.66 -17.49
C THR A 367 9.92 -22.02 -16.64
N ALA A 368 10.26 -21.43 -15.49
CA ALA A 368 9.30 -20.72 -14.65
C ALA A 368 8.65 -19.53 -15.38
N ALA A 369 9.42 -18.79 -16.18
CA ALA A 369 8.91 -17.72 -17.01
C ALA A 369 7.94 -18.25 -18.07
N ASP A 370 8.28 -19.33 -18.77
CA ASP A 370 7.42 -19.93 -19.79
C ASP A 370 6.08 -20.40 -19.20
N VAL A 371 6.12 -21.10 -18.06
CA VAL A 371 4.93 -21.53 -17.31
C VAL A 371 4.06 -20.33 -16.95
N THR A 372 4.67 -19.25 -16.46
CA THR A 372 3.96 -18.00 -16.13
C THR A 372 3.35 -17.34 -17.37
N LEU A 373 4.07 -17.31 -18.49
CA LEU A 373 3.58 -16.74 -19.75
C LEU A 373 2.40 -17.52 -20.33
N ILE A 374 2.37 -18.85 -20.19
CA ILE A 374 1.19 -19.65 -20.55
C ILE A 374 -0.02 -19.25 -19.72
N ALA A 375 0.14 -19.14 -18.39
CA ALA A 375 -0.95 -18.71 -17.52
C ALA A 375 -1.46 -17.31 -17.88
N VAL A 376 -0.56 -16.38 -18.17
CA VAL A 376 -0.88 -15.03 -18.66
C VAL A 376 -1.74 -15.09 -19.92
N LEU A 377 -1.34 -15.91 -20.89
CA LEU A 377 -2.02 -16.05 -22.17
C LEU A 377 -3.42 -16.66 -21.99
N VAL A 378 -3.56 -17.69 -21.16
CA VAL A 378 -4.87 -18.30 -20.86
C VAL A 378 -5.79 -17.34 -20.10
N ASN A 379 -5.27 -16.60 -19.11
CA ASN A 379 -6.05 -15.58 -18.38
C ASN A 379 -6.60 -14.51 -19.34
N MET A 380 -5.79 -14.12 -20.31
CA MET A 380 -6.17 -13.14 -21.31
C MET A 380 -7.25 -13.66 -22.26
N VAL A 381 -7.11 -14.89 -22.76
CA VAL A 381 -8.16 -15.56 -23.55
C VAL A 381 -9.46 -15.66 -22.75
N THR A 382 -9.37 -16.00 -21.47
CA THR A 382 -10.53 -16.07 -20.57
C THR A 382 -11.25 -14.74 -20.46
N LYS A 383 -10.52 -13.63 -20.30
CA LYS A 383 -11.10 -12.28 -20.28
C LYS A 383 -11.80 -11.90 -21.58
N VAL A 384 -11.22 -12.27 -22.73
CA VAL A 384 -11.88 -12.07 -24.03
C VAL A 384 -13.16 -12.90 -24.13
N ALA A 385 -13.14 -14.16 -23.69
CA ALA A 385 -14.33 -15.01 -23.64
C ALA A 385 -15.42 -14.44 -22.71
N LEU A 386 -15.05 -13.93 -21.53
CA LEU A 386 -15.97 -13.25 -20.62
C LEU A 386 -16.58 -11.99 -21.26
N ALA A 387 -15.78 -11.24 -22.03
CA ALA A 387 -16.28 -10.07 -22.75
C ALA A 387 -17.30 -10.44 -23.84
N PHE A 388 -17.09 -11.52 -24.58
CA PHE A 388 -18.04 -12.01 -25.60
C PHE A 388 -19.32 -12.60 -25.00
N THR A 389 -19.24 -13.21 -23.81
CA THR A 389 -20.39 -13.88 -23.17
C THR A 389 -21.27 -12.92 -22.36
N ALA A 390 -20.67 -11.93 -21.70
CA ALA A 390 -21.39 -11.02 -20.81
C ALA A 390 -21.53 -9.58 -21.35
N GLY A 391 -20.89 -9.27 -22.48
CA GLY A 391 -20.81 -7.91 -23.01
C GLY A 391 -21.31 -7.78 -24.43
N ARG A 392 -21.43 -6.52 -24.86
CA ARG A 392 -21.87 -6.19 -26.23
C ARG A 392 -20.75 -6.50 -27.23
N ARG A 393 -21.13 -6.86 -28.46
CA ARG A 393 -20.19 -7.19 -29.55
C ARG A 393 -19.09 -6.14 -29.72
N ASP A 394 -19.43 -4.86 -29.69
CA ASP A 394 -18.46 -3.78 -29.87
C ASP A 394 -17.41 -3.74 -28.75
N TYR A 395 -17.80 -3.96 -27.50
CA TYR A 395 -16.86 -4.07 -26.37
C TYR A 395 -15.97 -5.31 -26.54
N ALA A 396 -16.58 -6.47 -26.81
CA ALA A 396 -15.88 -7.74 -26.91
C ALA A 396 -14.88 -7.78 -28.07
N VAL A 397 -15.26 -7.31 -29.25
CA VAL A 397 -14.39 -7.23 -30.42
C VAL A 397 -13.25 -6.23 -30.17
N THR A 398 -13.55 -5.07 -29.58
CA THR A 398 -12.52 -4.07 -29.30
C THR A 398 -11.50 -4.58 -28.29
N LEU A 399 -11.95 -5.22 -27.19
CA LEU A 399 -11.06 -5.83 -26.21
C LEU A 399 -10.30 -7.03 -26.80
N GLY A 400 -10.95 -7.83 -27.63
CA GLY A 400 -10.34 -8.95 -28.34
C GLY A 400 -9.23 -8.49 -29.29
N LEU A 401 -9.44 -7.40 -30.03
CA LEU A 401 -8.41 -6.80 -30.88
C LEU A 401 -7.25 -6.22 -30.07
N ALA A 402 -7.54 -5.46 -29.00
CA ALA A 402 -6.51 -4.97 -28.10
C ALA A 402 -5.68 -6.12 -27.51
N SER A 403 -6.37 -7.22 -27.18
CA SER A 403 -5.73 -8.43 -26.67
C SER A 403 -4.87 -9.12 -27.72
N ALA A 404 -5.36 -9.27 -28.95
CA ALA A 404 -4.61 -9.85 -30.05
C ALA A 404 -3.33 -9.04 -30.34
N VAL A 405 -3.41 -7.70 -30.35
CA VAL A 405 -2.23 -6.82 -30.52
C VAL A 405 -1.20 -7.04 -29.41
N ALA A 406 -1.63 -7.09 -28.15
CA ALA A 406 -0.73 -7.33 -27.03
C ALA A 406 -0.09 -8.73 -27.09
N ILE A 407 -0.84 -9.78 -27.47
CA ILE A 407 -0.29 -11.14 -27.67
C ILE A 407 0.73 -11.15 -28.81
N LEU A 408 0.43 -10.51 -29.93
CA LEU A 408 1.34 -10.45 -31.08
C LEU A 408 2.65 -9.75 -30.71
N LEU A 409 2.57 -8.58 -30.06
CA LEU A 409 3.76 -7.86 -29.63
C LEU A 409 4.56 -8.66 -28.59
N GLY A 410 3.90 -9.30 -27.64
CA GLY A 410 4.55 -10.17 -26.67
C GLY A 410 5.21 -11.39 -27.30
N ALA A 411 4.55 -12.03 -28.28
CA ALA A 411 5.10 -13.16 -29.01
C ALA A 411 6.34 -12.74 -29.83
N VAL A 412 6.31 -11.58 -30.49
CA VAL A 412 7.47 -11.04 -31.21
C VAL A 412 8.64 -10.79 -30.25
N GLY A 413 8.40 -10.19 -29.08
CA GLY A 413 9.44 -9.97 -28.07
C GLY A 413 9.99 -11.27 -27.46
N TYR A 414 9.12 -12.25 -27.22
CA TYR A 414 9.53 -13.58 -26.76
C TYR A 414 10.40 -14.32 -27.80
N LEU A 415 9.99 -14.30 -29.07
CA LEU A 415 10.71 -14.99 -30.15
C LEU A 415 12.03 -14.30 -30.49
N SER A 416 12.09 -12.97 -30.50
CA SER A 416 13.33 -12.23 -30.80
C SER A 416 14.41 -12.50 -29.77
N THR A 417 14.03 -12.55 -28.49
CA THR A 417 14.98 -12.87 -27.41
C THR A 417 15.40 -14.32 -27.41
N ARG A 418 14.57 -15.28 -27.83
CA ARG A 418 15.03 -16.69 -27.97
C ARG A 418 15.88 -16.93 -29.22
N GLY A 419 15.56 -16.26 -30.33
CA GLY A 419 16.35 -16.33 -31.56
C GLY A 419 17.77 -15.77 -31.39
N LEU A 420 17.94 -14.75 -30.55
CA LEU A 420 19.24 -14.15 -30.23
C LEU A 420 20.14 -15.01 -29.32
N TRP A 421 19.59 -16.02 -28.64
CA TRP A 421 20.35 -16.93 -27.77
C TRP A 421 20.53 -18.33 -28.38
N ALA A 422 19.90 -18.58 -29.54
CA ALA A 422 20.04 -19.81 -30.33
C ALA A 422 21.02 -19.67 -31.51
N ALA A 423 21.48 -18.44 -31.79
CA ALA A 423 22.56 -18.10 -32.72
C ALA A 423 23.80 -17.70 -31.93
#